data_AF-A0A535X8T2-F1
#
_entry.id   AF-A0A535X8T2-F1
#
_cell.length_a   1.000
_cell.length_b   1.000
_cell.length_c   1.000
_cell.angle_alpha   90.00
_cell.angle_beta   90.00
_cell.angle_gamma   90.00
#
_symmetry.space_group_name_H-M   'P 1'
#
loop_
_entity.id
_entity.type
_entity.pdbx_description
1 polymer ?
#
loop_
_entity_poly.entity_id
_entity_poly.type
_entity_poly.pdbx_seq_one_letter_code
_entity_poly.pdbx_strand_id
1 'polypeptide(L)'
;MLFATGQLGTALLAIDVERGTTKVIGPTGQPGSIALAITRNGRAAYSIASAVTGFPPGIDGANAQLARIDLATGAATLVGRPMGGNLSVMGMTFAPDGALYGAGDFDPQSPTFNSLYTIDVHTGLVTRIGSLGAGVNETDYIMSFAWDSHGNLYGASMMALYRIHRNRTTNMATKVVDFVGSSLVMGIAIDEDGSFYAADLVGPPTLSTIYRVDVKTGFLKPLFNTGIAFVHNIAFKPKGDGQHDRD
;
A
#
# COMPACT_ATOMS: atom_id res chain seq x y z
N MET A 1 -8.75 3.79 13.00
CA MET A 1 -7.30 3.63 13.30
C MET A 1 -6.59 3.30 12.00
N LEU A 2 -5.57 4.08 11.64
CA LEU A 2 -4.76 3.84 10.46
C LEU A 2 -3.58 2.96 10.86
N PHE A 3 -3.23 1.99 10.03
CA PHE A 3 -2.03 1.18 10.19
C PHE A 3 -1.05 1.48 9.07
N ALA A 4 0.24 1.35 9.35
CA ALA A 4 1.27 1.61 8.37
C ALA A 4 2.47 0.69 8.57
N THR A 5 3.23 0.46 7.51
CA THR A 5 4.58 -0.12 7.59
C THR A 5 5.59 1.03 7.59
N GLY A 6 6.50 1.05 8.55
CA GLY A 6 7.55 2.06 8.67
C GLY A 6 8.95 1.45 8.64
N GLN A 7 9.97 2.32 8.65
CA GLN A 7 11.38 1.91 8.71
C GLN A 7 11.73 0.90 7.60
N LEU A 8 11.31 1.19 6.36
CA LEU A 8 11.48 0.30 5.21
C LEU A 8 10.88 -1.10 5.43
N GLY A 9 9.71 -1.15 6.08
CA GLY A 9 8.95 -2.39 6.30
C GLY A 9 9.44 -3.24 7.46
N THR A 10 10.29 -2.70 8.34
CA THR A 10 10.78 -3.43 9.53
C THR A 10 9.90 -3.24 10.77
N ALA A 11 8.97 -2.27 10.75
CA ALA A 11 8.05 -2.00 11.84
C ALA A 11 6.60 -1.84 11.37
N LEU A 12 5.67 -2.39 12.16
CA LEU A 12 4.25 -2.08 12.05
C LEU A 12 3.89 -0.91 12.97
N LEU A 13 3.13 0.04 12.45
CA LEU A 13 2.70 1.25 13.14
C LEU A 13 1.16 1.27 13.28
N ALA A 14 0.69 1.83 14.39
CA ALA A 14 -0.67 2.33 14.55
C ALA A 14 -0.63 3.87 14.56
N ILE A 15 -1.52 4.49 13.80
CA ILE A 15 -1.60 5.93 13.60
C ILE A 15 -3.03 6.38 13.93
N ASP A 16 -3.16 7.18 14.98
CA ASP A 16 -4.38 7.90 15.32
C ASP A 16 -4.32 9.26 14.63
N VAL A 17 -5.01 9.35 13.49
CA VAL A 17 -5.03 10.54 12.65
C VAL A 17 -5.79 11.70 13.32
N GLU A 18 -6.81 11.41 14.13
CA GLU A 18 -7.58 12.43 14.84
C GLU A 18 -6.75 13.08 15.95
N ARG A 19 -5.97 12.27 16.68
CA ARG A 19 -5.08 12.76 17.75
C ARG A 19 -3.71 13.22 17.25
N GLY A 20 -3.37 12.92 16.01
CA GLY A 20 -2.05 13.23 15.46
C GLY A 20 -0.91 12.45 16.12
N THR A 21 -1.16 11.18 16.47
CA THR A 21 -0.18 10.36 17.21
C THR A 21 0.17 9.07 16.47
N THR A 22 1.41 8.64 16.62
CA THR A 22 1.94 7.39 16.05
C THR A 22 2.47 6.51 17.17
N LYS A 23 2.17 5.21 17.11
CA LYS A 23 2.68 4.18 18.00
C LYS A 23 3.34 3.09 17.16
N VAL A 24 4.57 2.72 17.51
CA VAL A 24 5.19 1.49 17.02
C VAL A 24 4.52 0.31 17.72
N ILE A 25 3.94 -0.61 16.96
CA ILE A 25 3.31 -1.83 17.49
C ILE A 25 4.38 -2.86 17.80
N GLY A 26 5.27 -3.09 16.84
CA GLY A 26 6.38 -4.01 16.99
C GLY A 26 7.08 -4.30 15.66
N PRO A 27 8.17 -5.08 15.71
CA PRO A 27 8.92 -5.44 14.52
C PRO A 27 8.14 -6.41 13.64
N THR A 28 8.29 -6.29 12.32
CA THR A 28 7.74 -7.25 11.37
C THR A 28 8.50 -8.58 11.41
N GLY A 29 9.77 -8.56 11.81
CA GLY A 29 10.65 -9.74 11.79
C GLY A 29 11.00 -10.21 10.38
N GLN A 30 10.55 -9.49 9.35
CA GLN A 30 10.81 -9.75 7.94
C GLN A 30 11.16 -8.41 7.27
N PRO A 31 12.41 -8.20 6.80
CA PRO A 31 12.76 -6.98 6.10
C PRO A 31 11.85 -6.76 4.88
N GLY A 32 11.72 -5.50 4.45
CA GLY A 32 11.02 -5.11 3.23
C GLY A 32 9.53 -5.43 3.16
N SER A 33 8.89 -5.68 4.30
CA SER A 33 7.43 -5.76 4.43
C SER A 33 6.79 -4.36 4.24
N ILE A 34 6.85 -3.83 3.02
CA ILE A 34 6.50 -2.43 2.71
C ILE A 34 5.07 -2.26 2.19
N ALA A 35 4.48 -3.27 1.57
CA ALA A 35 3.06 -3.26 1.24
C ALA A 35 2.21 -3.50 2.50
N LEU A 36 0.98 -3.02 2.54
CA LEU A 36 0.05 -3.34 3.63
C LEU A 36 -1.38 -3.37 3.11
N ALA A 37 -2.03 -4.51 3.27
CA ALA A 37 -3.46 -4.67 3.02
C ALA A 37 -4.15 -5.27 4.24
N ILE A 38 -5.23 -4.63 4.69
CA ILE A 38 -6.06 -5.14 5.77
C ILE A 38 -7.36 -5.66 5.19
N THR A 39 -7.74 -6.87 5.60
CA THR A 39 -9.03 -7.48 5.24
C THR A 39 -10.20 -6.60 5.69
N ARG A 40 -11.31 -6.64 4.96
CA ARG A 40 -12.49 -5.79 5.24
C ARG A 40 -13.09 -5.97 6.64
N ASN A 41 -12.98 -7.16 7.22
CA ASN A 41 -13.40 -7.41 8.60
C ASN A 41 -12.36 -6.97 9.66
N GLY A 42 -11.21 -6.46 9.23
CA GLY A 42 -10.13 -6.02 10.10
C GLY A 42 -9.42 -7.14 10.86
N ARG A 43 -9.68 -8.42 10.56
CA ARG A 43 -9.17 -9.58 11.33
C ARG A 43 -7.81 -10.08 10.86
N ALA A 44 -7.41 -9.75 9.64
CA ALA A 44 -6.12 -10.13 9.08
C ALA A 44 -5.51 -8.98 8.27
N ALA A 45 -4.18 -8.91 8.29
CA ALA A 45 -3.38 -8.01 7.48
C ALA A 45 -2.30 -8.80 6.72
N TYR A 46 -1.92 -8.31 5.55
CA TYR A 46 -0.95 -8.93 4.68
C TYR A 46 0.05 -7.90 4.15
N SER A 47 1.27 -8.35 3.92
CA SER A 47 2.38 -7.60 3.34
C SER A 47 3.19 -8.51 2.40
N ILE A 48 4.24 -7.97 1.79
CA ILE A 48 5.20 -8.69 0.97
C ILE A 48 6.54 -8.67 1.70
N ALA A 49 6.97 -9.80 2.24
CA ALA A 49 8.29 -9.95 2.83
C ALA A 49 9.34 -10.10 1.72
N SER A 50 10.42 -9.32 1.80
CA SER A 50 11.51 -9.35 0.82
C SER A 50 12.72 -8.56 1.30
N ALA A 51 13.91 -8.85 0.80
CA ALA A 51 15.00 -7.88 0.91
C ALA A 51 14.62 -6.56 0.20
N VAL A 52 15.01 -5.43 0.80
CA VAL A 52 14.91 -4.10 0.18
C VAL A 52 16.21 -3.81 -0.56
N THR A 53 16.11 -3.34 -1.80
CA THR A 53 17.25 -3.05 -2.67
C THR A 53 17.21 -1.58 -3.13
N GLY A 54 18.31 -0.84 -2.95
CA GLY A 54 18.44 0.53 -3.48
C GLY A 54 17.48 1.59 -2.89
N PHE A 55 17.48 2.77 -3.53
CA PHE A 55 16.53 3.87 -3.28
C PHE A 55 16.10 4.49 -4.63
N PRO A 56 14.79 4.74 -4.89
CA PRO A 56 13.65 4.39 -4.04
C PRO A 56 13.62 2.90 -3.73
N PRO A 57 13.04 2.49 -2.58
CA PRO A 57 13.19 1.12 -2.08
C PRO A 57 12.63 0.14 -3.11
N GLY A 58 13.53 -0.56 -3.79
CA GLY A 58 13.24 -1.72 -4.60
C GLY A 58 12.96 -2.93 -3.72
N ILE A 59 12.21 -3.87 -4.25
CA ILE A 59 11.98 -5.18 -3.63
C ILE A 59 12.82 -6.18 -4.43
N ASP A 60 13.52 -7.08 -3.75
CA ASP A 60 14.05 -8.30 -4.35
C ASP A 60 12.91 -9.23 -4.81
N GLY A 61 12.41 -8.96 -6.01
CA GLY A 61 11.28 -9.69 -6.58
C GLY A 61 11.52 -11.20 -6.74
N ALA A 62 12.78 -11.65 -6.76
CA ALA A 62 13.10 -13.08 -6.86
C ALA A 62 12.74 -13.84 -5.58
N ASN A 63 12.83 -13.16 -4.42
CA ASN A 63 12.56 -13.72 -3.11
C ASN A 63 11.30 -13.12 -2.44
N ALA A 64 10.60 -12.22 -3.12
CA ALA A 64 9.37 -11.63 -2.62
C ALA A 64 8.31 -12.70 -2.31
N GLN A 65 7.77 -12.67 -1.09
CA GLN A 65 6.80 -13.65 -0.61
C GLN A 65 5.68 -12.96 0.18
N LEU A 66 4.45 -13.44 -0.01
CA LEU A 66 3.31 -12.99 0.78
C LEU A 66 3.56 -13.30 2.26
N ALA A 67 3.28 -12.35 3.14
CA ALA A 67 3.35 -12.55 4.58
C ALA A 67 2.07 -12.06 5.25
N ARG A 68 1.58 -12.82 6.22
CA ARG A 68 0.48 -12.42 7.11
C ARG A 68 1.05 -11.67 8.30
N ILE A 69 0.52 -10.48 8.59
CA ILE A 69 0.93 -9.64 9.71
C ILE A 69 -0.06 -9.78 10.87
N ASP A 70 0.48 -10.01 12.07
CA ASP A 70 -0.26 -9.87 13.32
C ASP A 70 -0.36 -8.39 13.70
N LEU A 71 -1.58 -7.84 13.71
CA LEU A 71 -1.82 -6.43 14.01
C LEU A 71 -1.61 -6.04 15.48
N ALA A 72 -1.49 -7.00 16.40
CA ALA A 72 -1.25 -6.74 17.82
C ALA A 72 0.25 -6.72 18.16
N THR A 73 1.06 -7.52 17.45
CA THR A 73 2.50 -7.66 17.73
C THR A 73 3.39 -7.08 16.64
N GLY A 74 2.87 -6.89 15.43
CA GLY A 74 3.63 -6.52 14.24
C GLY A 74 4.25 -7.71 13.50
N ALA A 75 4.35 -8.89 14.12
CA ALA A 75 5.08 -10.02 13.57
C ALA A 75 4.48 -10.53 12.25
N ALA A 76 5.35 -10.73 11.25
CA ALA A 76 4.98 -11.27 9.95
C ALA A 76 5.32 -12.75 9.86
N THR A 77 4.38 -13.55 9.35
CA THR A 77 4.55 -14.98 9.05
C THR A 77 4.42 -15.20 7.56
N LEU A 78 5.40 -15.86 6.95
CA LEU A 78 5.40 -16.16 5.52
C LEU A 78 4.23 -17.08 5.15
N VAL A 79 3.66 -16.85 3.98
CA VAL A 79 2.54 -17.62 3.41
C VAL A 79 3.00 -18.27 2.12
N GLY A 80 2.72 -19.56 1.97
CA GLY A 80 2.95 -20.30 0.74
C GLY A 80 4.42 -20.31 0.28
N ARG A 81 4.66 -19.96 -0.98
CA ARG A 81 6.01 -19.91 -1.60
C ARG A 81 6.30 -18.51 -2.16
N PRO A 82 7.56 -18.18 -2.49
CA PRO A 82 7.88 -16.95 -3.20
C PRO A 82 7.04 -16.79 -4.47
N MET A 83 6.69 -15.54 -4.80
CA MET A 83 5.74 -15.21 -5.89
C MET A 83 6.26 -15.63 -7.27
N GLY A 84 7.58 -15.74 -7.42
CA GLY A 84 8.24 -16.08 -8.67
C GLY A 84 8.27 -14.91 -9.67
N GLY A 85 8.99 -15.11 -10.78
CA GLY A 85 8.99 -14.15 -11.89
C GLY A 85 9.68 -12.81 -11.62
N ASN A 86 10.53 -12.72 -10.59
CA ASN A 86 11.18 -11.48 -10.16
C ASN A 86 10.17 -10.34 -9.89
N LEU A 87 8.98 -10.67 -9.37
CA LEU A 87 7.90 -9.72 -9.19
C LEU A 87 8.05 -8.91 -7.90
N SER A 88 8.24 -7.60 -8.06
CA SER A 88 8.21 -6.64 -6.97
C SER A 88 6.81 -6.10 -6.79
N VAL A 89 6.18 -6.30 -5.63
CA VAL A 89 4.83 -5.79 -5.30
C VAL A 89 4.92 -4.79 -4.15
N MET A 90 4.56 -3.53 -4.40
CA MET A 90 4.69 -2.44 -3.41
C MET A 90 3.36 -1.95 -2.87
N GLY A 91 2.31 -1.98 -3.68
CA GLY A 91 0.96 -1.59 -3.28
C GLY A 91 0.05 -2.79 -3.19
N MET A 92 -0.77 -2.88 -2.15
CA MET A 92 -1.77 -3.94 -2.03
C MET A 92 -3.05 -3.44 -1.39
N THR A 93 -4.18 -4.05 -1.75
CA THR A 93 -5.46 -3.78 -1.10
C THR A 93 -6.44 -4.93 -1.28
N PHE A 94 -7.33 -5.14 -0.31
CA PHE A 94 -8.46 -6.06 -0.46
C PHE A 94 -9.62 -5.38 -1.15
N ALA A 95 -10.16 -6.00 -2.19
CA ALA A 95 -11.40 -5.57 -2.80
C ALA A 95 -12.63 -5.92 -1.94
N PRO A 96 -13.79 -5.29 -2.19
CA PRO A 96 -15.02 -5.55 -1.44
C PRO A 96 -15.48 -7.01 -1.45
N ASP A 97 -15.11 -7.76 -2.49
CA ASP A 97 -15.39 -9.20 -2.68
C ASP A 97 -14.38 -10.12 -1.97
N GLY A 98 -13.35 -9.56 -1.32
CA GLY A 98 -12.32 -10.30 -0.58
C GLY A 98 -11.10 -10.69 -1.41
N ALA A 99 -11.05 -10.38 -2.71
CA ALA A 99 -9.85 -10.62 -3.51
C ALA A 99 -8.73 -9.64 -3.14
N LEU A 100 -7.50 -10.15 -2.98
CA LEU A 100 -6.31 -9.34 -2.75
C LEU A 100 -5.72 -8.89 -4.10
N TYR A 101 -5.58 -7.59 -4.26
CA TYR A 101 -4.96 -6.97 -5.42
C TYR A 101 -3.59 -6.40 -5.05
N GLY A 102 -2.66 -6.47 -6.01
CA GLY A 102 -1.31 -5.90 -5.88
C GLY A 102 -0.91 -5.10 -7.11
N ALA A 103 -0.17 -4.00 -6.90
CA ALA A 103 0.56 -3.31 -7.95
C ALA A 103 1.98 -3.84 -7.93
N GLY A 104 2.46 -4.28 -9.09
CA GLY A 104 3.81 -4.82 -9.16
C GLY A 104 4.43 -4.73 -10.52
N ASP A 105 5.65 -5.23 -10.55
CA ASP A 105 6.59 -5.18 -11.66
C ASP A 105 7.03 -3.74 -11.97
N PHE A 106 8.11 -3.33 -11.30
CA PHE A 106 8.64 -1.96 -11.39
C PHE A 106 9.90 -1.89 -12.26
N ASP A 107 10.13 -2.88 -13.12
CA ASP A 107 11.21 -2.86 -14.12
C ASP A 107 10.65 -2.34 -15.46
N PRO A 108 11.06 -1.13 -15.92
CA PRO A 108 10.61 -0.58 -17.21
C PRO A 108 10.90 -1.46 -18.43
N GLN A 109 11.85 -2.39 -18.32
CA GLN A 109 12.20 -3.32 -19.40
C GLN A 109 11.32 -4.57 -19.39
N SER A 110 10.54 -4.80 -18.32
CA SER A 110 9.68 -5.96 -18.21
C SER A 110 8.45 -5.84 -19.12
N PRO A 111 8.07 -6.91 -19.85
CA PRO A 111 6.81 -6.93 -20.62
C PRO A 111 5.56 -6.84 -19.75
N THR A 112 5.68 -7.07 -18.44
CA THR A 112 4.59 -6.94 -17.48
C THR A 112 4.72 -5.71 -16.59
N PHE A 113 5.58 -4.78 -16.95
CA PHE A 113 5.81 -3.54 -16.24
C PHE A 113 4.51 -2.81 -15.82
N ASN A 114 4.53 -2.33 -14.57
CA ASN A 114 3.49 -1.59 -13.86
C ASN A 114 2.10 -2.18 -14.10
N SER A 115 1.87 -3.37 -13.57
CA SER A 115 0.65 -4.14 -13.79
C SER A 115 -0.15 -4.35 -12.51
N LEU A 116 -1.45 -4.62 -12.70
CA LEU A 116 -2.34 -5.08 -11.65
C LEU A 116 -2.31 -6.62 -11.60
N TYR A 117 -2.22 -7.15 -10.39
CA TYR A 117 -2.21 -8.59 -10.10
C TYR A 117 -3.30 -8.94 -9.08
N THR A 118 -3.84 -10.14 -9.15
CA THR A 118 -4.45 -10.81 -7.99
C THR A 118 -3.40 -11.64 -7.26
N ILE A 119 -3.56 -11.77 -5.95
CA ILE A 119 -2.69 -12.58 -5.09
C ILE A 119 -3.54 -13.54 -4.29
N ASP A 120 -3.26 -14.83 -4.39
CA ASP A 120 -3.92 -15.86 -3.59
C ASP A 120 -3.38 -15.84 -2.16
N VAL A 121 -4.27 -15.60 -1.18
CA VAL A 121 -3.89 -15.42 0.22
C VAL A 121 -3.50 -16.70 0.95
N HIS A 122 -3.67 -17.87 0.33
CA HIS A 122 -3.32 -19.16 0.92
C HIS A 122 -1.98 -19.70 0.39
N THR A 123 -1.70 -19.42 -0.88
CA THR A 123 -0.54 -19.95 -1.60
C THR A 123 0.52 -18.89 -1.91
N GLY A 124 0.17 -17.61 -1.86
CA GLY A 124 1.03 -16.50 -2.29
C GLY A 124 1.19 -16.39 -3.80
N LEU A 125 0.48 -17.21 -4.59
CA LEU A 125 0.58 -17.18 -6.05
C LEU A 125 -0.06 -15.92 -6.62
N VAL A 126 0.60 -15.36 -7.63
CA VAL A 126 0.21 -14.13 -8.31
C VAL A 126 -0.34 -14.43 -9.70
N THR A 127 -1.43 -13.76 -10.07
CA THR A 127 -1.97 -13.82 -11.43
C THR A 127 -2.09 -12.41 -11.99
N ARG A 128 -1.44 -12.15 -13.13
CA ARG A 128 -1.52 -10.86 -13.78
C ARG A 128 -2.90 -10.63 -14.38
N ILE A 129 -3.45 -9.44 -14.15
CA ILE A 129 -4.73 -9.00 -14.73
C ILE A 129 -4.49 -8.17 -15.97
N GLY A 130 -3.58 -7.20 -15.90
CA GLY A 130 -3.40 -6.23 -16.97
C GLY A 130 -2.42 -5.13 -16.65
N SER A 131 -2.03 -4.37 -17.67
CA SER A 131 -1.14 -3.22 -17.52
C SER A 131 -1.92 -2.03 -16.98
N LEU A 132 -1.37 -1.39 -15.94
CA LEU A 132 -1.93 -0.14 -15.42
C LEU A 132 -1.78 0.98 -16.46
N GLY A 133 -0.79 0.94 -17.34
CA GLY A 133 -0.56 1.97 -18.36
C GLY A 133 -0.27 3.37 -17.79
N ALA A 134 0.11 3.42 -16.52
CA ALA A 134 0.71 4.59 -15.87
C ALA A 134 2.23 4.41 -15.83
N GLY A 135 2.98 5.49 -15.60
CA GLY A 135 4.42 5.38 -15.35
C GLY A 135 5.29 5.10 -16.57
N VAL A 136 5.16 5.89 -17.64
CA VAL A 136 6.02 5.76 -18.84
C VAL A 136 7.48 6.19 -18.62
N ASN A 137 7.84 6.58 -17.40
CA ASN A 137 9.18 7.00 -16.98
C ASN A 137 9.56 6.33 -15.65
N GLU A 138 10.86 6.35 -15.31
CA GLU A 138 11.46 5.51 -14.26
C GLU A 138 10.98 5.78 -12.82
N THR A 139 10.05 6.72 -12.61
CA THR A 139 9.69 7.22 -11.28
C THR A 139 8.19 7.30 -10.99
N ASP A 140 7.32 6.99 -11.96
CA ASP A 140 5.86 7.20 -11.83
C ASP A 140 5.05 5.89 -11.84
N TYR A 141 5.47 4.92 -11.03
CA TYR A 141 4.76 3.65 -10.90
C TYR A 141 3.67 3.71 -9.84
N ILE A 142 2.63 2.91 -9.96
CA ILE A 142 1.60 2.85 -8.93
C ILE A 142 2.08 1.92 -7.81
N MET A 143 2.24 2.45 -6.60
CA MET A 143 2.88 1.78 -5.45
C MET A 143 1.96 1.65 -4.24
N SER A 144 0.74 2.18 -4.32
CA SER A 144 -0.27 2.04 -3.28
C SER A 144 -1.66 2.01 -3.89
N PHE A 145 -2.60 1.36 -3.20
CA PHE A 145 -3.99 1.24 -3.61
C PHE A 145 -4.93 1.46 -2.43
N ALA A 146 -6.05 2.12 -2.69
CA ALA A 146 -7.13 2.27 -1.74
C ALA A 146 -8.50 2.20 -2.42
N TRP A 147 -9.44 1.55 -1.75
CA TRP A 147 -10.85 1.54 -2.14
C TRP A 147 -11.59 2.66 -1.45
N ASP A 148 -12.48 3.35 -2.17
CA ASP A 148 -13.50 4.17 -1.52
C ASP A 148 -14.76 3.34 -1.18
N SER A 149 -15.65 3.94 -0.39
CA SER A 149 -16.92 3.34 0.03
C SER A 149 -17.91 3.10 -1.11
N HIS A 150 -17.69 3.69 -2.29
CA HIS A 150 -18.51 3.50 -3.49
C HIS A 150 -17.99 2.36 -4.38
N GLY A 151 -16.94 1.65 -3.95
CA GLY A 151 -16.35 0.55 -4.73
C GLY A 151 -15.47 1.04 -5.87
N ASN A 152 -14.88 2.21 -5.75
CA ASN A 152 -13.89 2.73 -6.68
C ASN A 152 -12.47 2.43 -6.18
N LEU A 153 -11.62 1.94 -7.09
CA LEU A 153 -10.20 1.72 -6.79
C LEU A 153 -9.38 2.93 -7.22
N TYR A 154 -8.63 3.47 -6.27
CA TYR A 154 -7.61 4.48 -6.50
C TYR A 154 -6.23 3.87 -6.32
N GLY A 155 -5.28 4.34 -7.12
CA GLY A 155 -3.87 4.02 -6.96
C GLY A 155 -3.05 5.30 -6.87
N ALA A 156 -1.90 5.25 -6.21
CA ALA A 156 -0.98 6.37 -6.14
C ALA A 156 0.42 5.98 -6.59
N SER A 157 1.05 6.88 -7.32
CA SER A 157 2.51 6.93 -7.48
C SER A 157 3.10 7.92 -6.48
N MET A 158 4.41 8.16 -6.57
CA MET A 158 5.06 9.23 -5.80
C MET A 158 4.51 10.63 -6.12
N MET A 159 3.99 10.81 -7.33
CA MET A 159 3.71 12.12 -7.90
C MET A 159 2.25 12.33 -8.26
N ALA A 160 1.42 11.29 -8.32
CA ALA A 160 0.06 11.43 -8.79
C ALA A 160 -0.91 10.42 -8.18
N LEU A 161 -2.18 10.84 -8.14
CA LEU A 161 -3.32 9.99 -7.85
C LEU A 161 -3.95 9.52 -9.14
N TYR A 162 -4.33 8.25 -9.18
CA TYR A 162 -4.92 7.57 -10.34
C TYR A 162 -6.22 6.90 -9.97
N ARG A 163 -7.13 6.84 -10.93
CA ARG A 163 -8.33 6.01 -10.92
C ARG A 163 -8.05 4.71 -11.67
N ILE A 164 -8.37 3.57 -11.08
CA ILE A 164 -8.10 2.25 -11.66
C ILE A 164 -9.39 1.62 -12.20
N HIS A 165 -9.38 1.31 -13.49
CA HIS A 165 -10.47 0.74 -14.27
C HIS A 165 -10.28 -0.77 -14.43
N ARG A 166 -10.79 -1.55 -13.47
CA ARG A 166 -10.66 -3.03 -13.45
C ARG A 166 -11.43 -3.77 -14.56
N ASN A 167 -12.25 -3.07 -15.33
CA ASN A 167 -12.93 -3.63 -16.51
C ASN A 167 -12.06 -3.62 -17.78
N ARG A 168 -10.82 -3.12 -17.68
CA ARG A 168 -9.82 -3.10 -18.75
C ARG A 168 -8.66 -4.03 -18.38
N THR A 169 -7.91 -4.46 -19.39
CA THR A 169 -6.66 -5.23 -19.20
C THR A 169 -5.42 -4.47 -19.68
N THR A 170 -5.63 -3.31 -20.31
CA THR A 170 -4.59 -2.37 -20.73
C THR A 170 -5.03 -0.95 -20.37
N ASN A 171 -4.08 -0.06 -20.09
CA ASN A 171 -4.35 1.33 -19.72
C ASN A 171 -5.45 1.43 -18.64
N MET A 172 -5.27 0.63 -17.58
CA MET A 172 -6.24 0.53 -16.50
C MET A 172 -6.25 1.80 -15.64
N ALA A 173 -5.17 2.57 -15.57
CA ALA A 173 -5.08 3.78 -14.78
C ALA A 173 -5.43 5.03 -15.61
N THR A 174 -6.19 5.94 -15.01
CA THR A 174 -6.40 7.30 -15.53
C THR A 174 -6.01 8.29 -14.45
N LYS A 175 -5.11 9.23 -14.78
CA LYS A 175 -4.63 10.22 -13.82
C LYS A 175 -5.79 11.11 -13.35
N VAL A 176 -5.87 11.31 -12.04
CA VAL A 176 -6.85 12.19 -11.38
C VAL A 176 -6.22 13.56 -11.18
N VAL A 177 -5.10 13.62 -10.45
CA VAL A 177 -4.35 14.84 -10.14
C VAL A 177 -2.88 14.50 -9.92
N ASP A 178 -2.00 15.46 -10.19
CA ASP A 178 -0.62 15.44 -9.69
C ASP A 178 -0.61 15.91 -8.24
N PHE A 179 0.16 15.25 -7.39
CA PHE A 179 0.37 15.68 -6.01
C PHE A 179 1.17 16.98 -5.95
N VAL A 180 0.77 17.87 -5.05
CA VAL A 180 1.40 19.17 -4.81
C VAL A 180 1.73 19.30 -3.33
N GLY A 181 2.95 19.71 -3.01
CA GLY A 181 3.40 19.95 -1.62
C GLY A 181 4.21 18.84 -0.98
N SER A 182 4.32 17.66 -1.62
CA SER A 182 5.32 16.62 -1.33
C SER A 182 5.57 15.82 -2.63
N SER A 183 6.68 15.08 -2.71
CA SER A 183 7.12 14.37 -3.92
C SER A 183 7.52 12.91 -3.70
N LEU A 184 7.21 12.31 -2.54
CA LEU A 184 7.59 10.94 -2.19
C LEU A 184 6.41 10.17 -1.58
N VAL A 185 5.20 10.35 -2.13
CA VAL A 185 4.02 9.61 -1.66
C VAL A 185 4.23 8.11 -1.90
N MET A 186 4.04 7.31 -0.85
CA MET A 186 4.20 5.86 -0.94
C MET A 186 3.00 5.07 -0.42
N GLY A 187 2.12 5.74 0.33
CA GLY A 187 0.90 5.13 0.83
C GLY A 187 -0.26 6.07 0.65
N ILE A 188 -1.40 5.53 0.21
CA ILE A 188 -2.70 6.19 0.29
C ILE A 188 -3.68 5.33 1.08
N ALA A 189 -4.56 5.99 1.80
CA ALA A 189 -5.72 5.36 2.42
C ALA A 189 -6.94 6.25 2.27
N ILE A 190 -8.10 5.64 2.16
CA ILE A 190 -9.40 6.34 2.11
C ILE A 190 -10.18 5.87 3.32
N ASP A 191 -10.63 6.80 4.15
CA ASP A 191 -11.48 6.49 5.29
C ASP A 191 -12.95 6.32 4.85
N GLU A 192 -13.79 5.76 5.73
CA GLU A 192 -15.20 5.47 5.45
C GLU A 192 -16.01 6.72 5.09
N ASP A 193 -15.60 7.90 5.58
CA ASP A 193 -16.18 9.21 5.26
C ASP A 193 -15.78 9.73 3.86
N GLY A 194 -14.89 9.02 3.15
CA GLY A 194 -14.36 9.40 1.85
C GLY A 194 -13.17 10.36 1.91
N SER A 195 -12.62 10.66 3.09
CA SER A 195 -11.40 11.46 3.25
C SER A 195 -10.18 10.67 2.77
N PHE A 196 -9.37 11.30 1.91
CA PHE A 196 -8.13 10.73 1.40
C PHE A 196 -6.94 11.16 2.27
N TYR A 197 -6.09 10.19 2.57
CA TYR A 197 -4.86 10.36 3.32
C TYR A 197 -3.69 9.83 2.52
N ALA A 198 -2.53 10.45 2.71
CA ALA A 198 -1.28 10.02 2.12
C ALA A 198 -0.17 9.98 3.17
N ALA A 199 0.81 9.11 2.97
CA ALA A 199 2.06 9.10 3.70
C ALA A 199 3.23 9.25 2.72
N ASP A 200 4.22 10.05 3.10
CA ASP A 200 5.46 10.16 2.34
C ASP A 200 6.56 9.25 2.90
N LEU A 201 7.52 8.93 2.05
CA LEU A 201 8.67 8.10 2.38
C LEU A 201 9.90 8.98 2.66
N VAL A 202 9.96 9.54 3.87
CA VAL A 202 11.01 10.48 4.26
C VAL A 202 11.84 9.92 5.42
N GLY A 203 13.16 9.99 5.26
CA GLY A 203 14.14 9.56 6.26
C GLY A 203 14.54 10.67 7.25
N PRO A 204 15.44 10.37 8.21
CA PRO A 204 16.02 11.37 9.08
C PRO A 204 16.77 12.47 8.29
N PRO A 205 16.81 13.72 8.78
CA PRO A 205 16.26 14.16 10.07
C PRO A 205 14.77 14.51 10.05
N THR A 206 14.13 14.58 8.87
CA THR A 206 12.76 15.10 8.73
C THR A 206 11.69 14.08 9.12
N LEU A 207 11.89 12.79 8.81
CA LEU A 207 10.93 11.69 9.07
C LEU A 207 9.60 11.85 8.30
N SER A 208 8.83 10.77 8.21
CA SER A 208 7.61 10.74 7.40
C SER A 208 6.45 11.50 8.02
N THR A 209 5.60 12.07 7.16
CA THR A 209 4.43 12.89 7.49
C THR A 209 3.14 12.24 6.95
N ILE A 210 2.05 12.38 7.71
CA ILE A 210 0.70 12.06 7.22
C ILE A 210 0.06 13.33 6.68
N TYR A 211 -0.54 13.21 5.50
CA TYR A 211 -1.21 14.29 4.80
C TYR A 211 -2.68 13.96 4.61
N ARG A 212 -3.51 15.01 4.56
CA ARG A 212 -4.83 14.96 3.93
C ARG A 212 -4.69 15.37 2.47
N VAL A 213 -5.29 14.60 1.57
CA VAL A 213 -5.24 14.85 0.13
C VAL A 213 -6.48 15.62 -0.30
N ASP A 214 -6.28 16.78 -0.92
CA ASP A 214 -7.33 17.40 -1.72
C ASP A 214 -7.33 16.76 -3.12
N VAL A 215 -8.28 15.87 -3.37
CA VAL A 215 -8.36 15.12 -4.64
C VAL A 215 -8.71 15.97 -5.85
N LYS A 216 -9.15 17.22 -5.67
CA LYS A 216 -9.44 18.14 -6.79
C LYS A 216 -8.21 18.88 -7.26
N THR A 217 -7.32 19.23 -6.34
CA THR A 217 -6.13 20.05 -6.60
C THR A 217 -4.84 19.25 -6.52
N GLY A 218 -4.87 18.06 -5.92
CA GLY A 218 -3.70 17.26 -5.58
C GLY A 218 -2.90 17.80 -4.39
N PHE A 219 -3.37 18.86 -3.74
CA PHE A 219 -2.64 19.46 -2.63
C PHE A 219 -2.60 18.52 -1.41
N LEU A 220 -1.39 18.25 -0.94
CA LEU A 220 -1.11 17.45 0.24
C LEU A 220 -1.01 18.38 1.45
N LYS A 221 -2.12 18.50 2.21
CA LYS A 221 -2.13 19.28 3.45
C LYS A 221 -1.50 18.46 4.58
N PRO A 222 -0.33 18.84 5.13
CA PRO A 222 0.28 18.09 6.23
C PRO A 222 -0.63 18.11 7.45
N LEU A 223 -0.79 16.96 8.10
CA LEU A 223 -1.51 16.84 9.36
C LEU A 223 -0.53 16.81 10.54
N PHE A 224 0.43 15.89 10.51
CA PHE A 224 1.47 15.76 11.53
C PHE A 224 2.62 14.87 11.04
N ASN A 225 3.80 15.10 11.62
CA ASN A 225 4.95 14.21 11.46
C ASN A 225 4.78 12.96 12.33
N THR A 226 5.05 11.79 11.76
CA THR A 226 4.87 10.51 12.46
C THR A 226 5.92 10.24 13.53
N GLY A 227 7.06 10.94 13.48
CA GLY A 227 8.24 10.60 14.26
C GLY A 227 8.93 9.30 13.81
N ILE A 228 8.50 8.72 12.68
CA ILE A 228 9.04 7.47 12.14
C ILE A 228 9.54 7.70 10.72
N ALA A 229 10.74 7.20 10.43
CA ALA A 229 11.32 7.26 9.09
C ALA A 229 10.64 6.27 8.14
N PHE A 230 10.59 6.63 6.86
CA PHE A 230 10.27 5.71 5.77
C PHE A 230 8.94 4.97 5.97
N VAL A 231 7.88 5.72 6.31
CA VAL A 231 6.51 5.21 6.24
C VAL A 231 6.16 4.94 4.78
N HIS A 232 5.62 3.76 4.49
CA HIS A 232 5.34 3.31 3.14
C HIS A 232 3.83 3.17 2.91
N ASN A 233 3.26 1.96 2.87
CA ASN A 233 1.81 1.82 2.72
C ASN A 233 1.07 2.12 4.03
N ILE A 234 -0.14 2.67 3.87
CA ILE A 234 -1.07 2.96 4.94
C ILE A 234 -2.43 2.33 4.62
N ALA A 235 -3.12 1.82 5.63
CA ALA A 235 -4.43 1.19 5.46
C ALA A 235 -5.28 1.39 6.72
N PHE A 236 -6.54 1.81 6.55
CA PHE A 236 -7.46 1.84 7.68
C PHE A 236 -7.85 0.42 8.07
N LYS A 237 -7.81 0.13 9.37
CA LYS A 237 -8.52 -1.03 9.90
C LYS A 237 -10.00 -0.65 10.01
N PRO A 238 -10.91 -1.34 9.29
CA PRO A 238 -12.33 -1.06 9.35
C PRO A 238 -12.85 -1.19 10.79
N LYS A 239 -13.78 -0.33 11.17
CA LYS A 239 -14.50 -0.49 12.44
C LYS A 239 -15.41 -1.69 12.21
N GLY A 240 -15.02 -2.86 12.72
CA GLY A 240 -15.78 -4.09 12.49
C GLY A 240 -17.26 -3.84 12.74
N ASP A 241 -18.11 -4.25 11.80
CA ASP A 241 -19.56 -4.10 11.91
C ASP A 241 -19.95 -4.67 13.28
N GLY A 242 -20.52 -3.82 14.14
CA GLY A 242 -21.07 -4.22 15.43
C GLY A 242 -22.35 -5.03 15.25
N GLN A 243 -22.33 -6.05 14.41
CA GLN A 243 -23.47 -6.88 14.09
C GLN A 243 -23.30 -8.21 14.82
N HIS A 244 -24.09 -8.35 15.89
CA HIS A 244 -24.48 -9.58 16.54
C HIS A 244 -24.34 -10.82 15.65
N ASP A 245 -23.33 -11.64 15.95
CA ASP A 245 -23.49 -13.09 15.84
C ASP A 245 -24.65 -13.45 16.78
N ARG A 246 -25.85 -13.60 16.24
CA ARG A 246 -26.90 -14.35 16.90
C ARG A 246 -26.65 -15.81 16.58
N ASP A 247 -26.33 -16.54 17.64
CA ASP A 247 -26.55 -17.97 17.93
C ASP A 247 -26.83 -18.90 16.74
#